data_AF-A0A652YMV5-F1
#
_entry.id   AF-A0A652YMV5-F1
#
_cell.length_a   1.000
_cell.length_b   1.000
_cell.length_c   1.000
_cell.angle_alpha   90.00
_cell.angle_beta   90.00
_cell.angle_gamma   90.00
#
_symmetry.space_group_name_H-M   'P 1'
#
loop_
_entity.id
_entity.type
_entity.pdbx_description
1 polymer ?
#
loop_
_entity_poly.entity_id
_entity_poly.type
_entity_poly.pdbx_seq_one_letter_code
_entity_poly.pdbx_strand_id
1 'polypeptide(L)'
;MAVTHAASSLGDGIRVALSDSFGDEITVGEPRQLTGGASRQIWAVDVRGVDGQSQDVVLRRDPPGHGDADRMRAEVACLRAASAVGVPVPTVLASGDTAPGIDAPYLVMDMIVGESIPRKLQRDSEFDEVRSHLAEDMGYVLGQIHRADTGTLGMLDAGDPLDAIEAVYRDLEQPRPAVEVGLRWLRENRPARRPNALVHGDFRLGNVLVDGGGIRGVLDWELAHLGDPIEDLGWLCVRAWRFGAEPPVAGIGTREQLLDGYERAAGIRPSEAELHWWEAYGTLRWLVLSQFQSQRHLSGAENSIELAAIGRRVCESEYDLLLILGLLDNIESPPDDTAPSVHDRPSLSEILELVTGTLRDDVAPVLDGAHERERYLLRICVNLLGIAGRELSAGDRTGEVTELLAALDCTSEADLADRIRTGAVSYADTAVRQLISTAVLTRLRVANPRHVLRPSQT
;
A
#
# COMPACT_ATOMS: atom_id res chain seq x y z
N MET A 1 -29.74 26.34 37.74
CA MET A 1 -28.40 26.65 37.24
C MET A 1 -27.92 25.42 36.48
N ALA A 2 -28.03 25.43 35.15
CA ALA A 2 -27.37 24.42 34.34
C ALA A 2 -25.88 24.78 34.34
N VAL A 3 -25.05 23.93 34.96
CA VAL A 3 -23.61 24.01 34.83
C VAL A 3 -23.31 23.55 33.40
N THR A 4 -23.11 24.50 32.49
CA THR A 4 -22.52 24.23 31.18
C THR A 4 -21.08 23.79 31.45
N HIS A 5 -20.83 22.48 31.48
CA HIS A 5 -19.46 21.99 31.35
C HIS A 5 -18.94 22.49 30.00
N ALA A 6 -17.94 23.39 30.04
CA ALA A 6 -17.20 23.74 28.84
C ALA A 6 -16.65 22.43 28.24
N ALA A 7 -16.90 22.19 26.95
CA ALA A 7 -16.36 21.02 26.27
C ALA A 7 -14.83 21.07 26.38
N SER A 8 -14.21 19.99 26.86
CA SER A 8 -12.76 19.86 26.96
C SER A 8 -12.13 19.98 25.57
N SER A 9 -11.08 20.78 25.44
CA SER A 9 -10.36 20.90 24.17
C SER A 9 -9.46 19.68 23.93
N LEU A 10 -9.04 19.48 22.68
CA LEU A 10 -8.08 18.41 22.35
C LEU A 10 -6.77 18.54 23.15
N GLY A 11 -6.29 19.77 23.34
CA GLY A 11 -5.10 20.05 24.15
C GLY A 11 -5.29 19.68 25.62
N ASP A 12 -6.50 19.83 26.16
CA ASP A 12 -6.81 19.40 27.53
C ASP A 12 -6.78 17.89 27.68
N GLY A 13 -7.32 17.17 26.70
CA GLY A 13 -7.28 15.71 26.67
C GLY A 13 -5.86 15.16 26.55
N ILE A 14 -5.01 15.78 25.71
CA ILE A 14 -3.59 15.40 25.58
C ILE A 14 -2.85 15.63 26.90
N ARG A 15 -3.13 16.74 27.60
CA ARG A 15 -2.54 17.01 28.91
C ARG A 15 -2.89 15.92 29.91
N VAL A 16 -4.16 15.55 29.99
CA VAL A 16 -4.64 14.47 30.87
C VAL A 16 -3.96 13.15 30.51
N ALA A 17 -3.90 12.81 29.22
CA ALA A 17 -3.28 11.59 28.74
C ALA A 17 -1.79 11.48 29.10
N LEU A 18 -1.06 12.60 29.14
CA LEU A 18 0.39 12.63 29.39
C LEU A 18 0.77 12.78 30.87
N SER A 19 -0.20 12.95 31.77
CA SER A 19 0.04 13.18 33.21
C SER A 19 0.92 12.09 33.86
N ASP A 20 0.71 10.81 33.51
CA ASP A 20 1.53 9.71 34.05
C ASP A 20 3.00 9.76 33.60
N SER A 21 3.26 10.28 32.40
CA SER A 21 4.60 10.27 31.78
C SER A 21 5.40 11.55 32.05
N PHE A 22 4.74 12.70 32.20
CA PHE A 22 5.39 13.99 32.38
C PHE A 22 5.02 14.71 33.69
N GLY A 23 4.09 14.16 34.47
CA GLY A 23 3.49 14.82 35.63
C GLY A 23 2.36 15.80 35.26
N ASP A 24 1.70 16.36 36.28
CA ASP A 24 0.54 17.24 36.10
C ASP A 24 0.90 18.66 35.66
N GLU A 25 2.14 19.10 35.87
CA GLU A 25 2.60 20.47 35.59
C GLU A 25 3.24 20.58 34.20
N ILE A 26 2.46 20.28 33.16
CA ILE A 26 2.89 20.38 31.76
C ILE A 26 2.07 21.42 30.98
N THR A 27 2.74 22.10 30.05
CA THR A 27 2.08 23.01 29.10
C THR A 27 1.96 22.30 27.76
N VAL A 28 0.75 22.26 27.22
CA VAL A 28 0.47 21.67 25.90
C VAL A 28 0.20 22.81 24.93
N GLY A 29 0.98 22.88 23.86
CA GLY A 29 0.81 23.84 22.77
C GLY A 29 -0.45 23.59 21.94
N GLU A 30 -0.70 24.46 20.96
CA GLU A 30 -1.85 24.31 20.06
C GLU A 30 -1.67 23.07 19.16
N PRO A 31 -2.60 22.09 19.19
CA PRO A 31 -2.48 20.91 18.36
C PRO A 31 -2.61 21.24 16.88
N ARG A 32 -1.61 20.85 16.09
CA ARG A 32 -1.59 21.03 14.65
C ARG A 32 -1.89 19.71 13.94
N GLN A 33 -2.98 19.67 13.19
CA GLN A 33 -3.30 18.48 12.40
C GLN A 33 -2.24 18.27 11.31
N LEU A 34 -1.73 17.04 11.21
CA LEU A 34 -0.84 16.64 10.13
C LEU A 34 -1.67 16.12 8.95
N THR A 35 -1.21 16.44 7.74
CA THR A 35 -1.73 15.83 6.51
C THR A 35 -1.10 14.45 6.35
N GLY A 36 -1.81 13.40 6.78
CA GLY A 36 -1.35 12.02 6.71
C GLY A 36 -2.21 11.11 7.57
N GLY A 37 -2.38 9.86 7.15
CA GLY A 37 -3.27 8.88 7.78
C GLY A 37 -4.61 8.76 7.05
N ALA A 38 -4.84 7.61 6.40
CA ALA A 38 -6.10 7.33 5.70
C ALA A 38 -7.23 6.93 6.65
N SER A 39 -6.89 6.32 7.79
CA SER A 39 -7.83 5.73 8.75
C SER A 39 -8.00 6.55 10.04
N ARG A 40 -7.04 7.42 10.39
CA ARG A 40 -6.92 8.06 11.71
C ARG A 40 -6.51 9.53 11.61
N GLN A 41 -6.92 10.30 12.61
CA GLN A 41 -6.47 11.68 12.75
C GLN A 41 -5.11 11.72 13.44
N ILE A 42 -4.17 12.45 12.85
CA ILE A 42 -2.81 12.63 13.38
C ILE A 42 -2.60 14.11 13.73
N TRP A 43 -2.15 14.38 14.95
CA TRP A 43 -1.92 15.72 15.48
C TRP A 43 -0.51 15.82 16.04
N ALA A 44 0.24 16.83 15.63
CA ALA A 44 1.52 17.18 16.24
C ALA A 44 1.31 18.26 17.30
N VAL A 45 1.99 18.11 18.45
CA VAL A 45 1.83 19.01 19.60
C VAL A 45 3.17 19.22 20.29
N ASP A 46 3.49 20.47 20.62
CA ASP A 46 4.62 20.81 21.51
C ASP A 46 4.19 20.62 22.97
N VAL A 47 4.92 19.83 23.72
CA VAL A 47 4.70 19.61 25.16
C VAL A 47 5.90 20.14 25.92
N ARG A 48 5.65 20.99 26.92
CA ARG A 48 6.70 21.56 27.78
C ARG A 48 6.56 21.07 29.21
N GLY A 49 7.64 20.47 29.71
CA GLY A 49 7.76 20.08 31.11
C GLY A 49 8.04 21.26 32.03
N VAL A 50 7.97 20.99 33.34
CA VAL A 50 8.29 21.95 34.42
C VAL A 50 9.74 22.41 34.41
N ASP A 51 10.64 21.60 33.85
CA ASP A 51 12.05 21.92 33.63
C ASP A 51 12.27 22.88 32.44
N GLY A 52 11.20 23.25 31.74
CA GLY A 52 11.21 24.10 30.56
C GLY A 52 11.66 23.39 29.28
N GLN A 53 11.92 22.08 29.32
CA GLN A 53 12.24 21.32 28.11
C GLN A 53 10.98 21.13 27.27
N SER A 54 11.14 21.36 25.96
CA SER A 54 10.10 21.19 24.95
C SER A 54 10.34 19.87 24.22
N GLN A 55 9.28 19.12 24.01
CA GLN A 55 9.27 17.87 23.28
C GLN A 55 8.07 17.84 22.33
N ASP A 56 8.34 17.59 21.05
CA ASP A 56 7.28 17.36 20.06
C ASP A 56 6.73 15.94 20.22
N VAL A 57 5.40 15.86 20.31
CA VAL A 57 4.66 14.60 20.42
C VAL A 57 3.62 14.48 19.31
N VAL A 58 3.26 13.24 18.98
CA VAL A 58 2.20 12.92 18.03
C VAL A 58 1.06 12.22 18.75
N LEU A 59 -0.15 12.76 18.61
CA LEU A 59 -1.40 12.08 18.94
C LEU A 59 -1.95 11.42 17.68
N ARG A 60 -2.15 10.11 17.71
CA ARG A 60 -3.01 9.38 16.78
C ARG A 60 -4.31 9.02 17.50
N ARG A 61 -5.45 9.34 16.88
CA ARG A 61 -6.76 8.90 17.37
C ARG A 61 -7.65 8.41 16.24
N ASP A 62 -8.53 7.49 16.58
CA ASP A 62 -9.63 7.09 15.70
C ASP A 62 -10.65 8.24 15.54
N PRO A 63 -11.50 8.21 14.50
CA PRO A 63 -12.61 9.14 14.39
C PRO A 63 -13.53 9.06 15.63
N PRO A 64 -13.88 10.19 16.27
CA PRO A 64 -14.78 10.17 17.42
C PRO A 64 -16.08 9.41 17.14
N GLY A 65 -16.43 8.50 18.07
CA GLY A 65 -17.64 7.67 18.00
C GLY A 65 -17.56 6.43 17.10
N HIS A 66 -16.46 6.20 16.37
CA HIS A 66 -16.33 5.10 15.40
C HIS A 66 -14.98 4.36 15.51
N GLY A 67 -14.36 4.38 16.70
CA GLY A 67 -13.03 3.80 16.93
C GLY A 67 -13.05 2.34 17.41
N ASP A 68 -11.95 1.66 17.19
CA ASP A 68 -11.69 0.28 17.61
C ASP A 68 -10.57 0.27 18.67
N ALA A 69 -10.99 0.17 19.93
CA ALA A 69 -10.07 0.19 21.07
C ALA A 69 -9.15 -1.04 21.09
N ASP A 70 -9.62 -2.20 20.63
CA ASP A 70 -8.81 -3.42 20.58
C ASP A 70 -7.69 -3.27 19.55
N ARG A 71 -8.00 -2.72 18.36
CA ARG A 71 -7.01 -2.43 17.33
C ARG A 71 -5.98 -1.40 17.81
N MET A 72 -6.40 -0.37 18.55
CA MET A 72 -5.47 0.61 19.13
C MET A 72 -4.55 -0.04 20.18
N ARG A 73 -5.09 -0.90 21.06
CA ARG A 73 -4.29 -1.65 22.04
C ARG A 73 -3.29 -2.60 21.38
N ALA A 74 -3.70 -3.28 20.32
CA ALA A 74 -2.84 -4.17 19.54
C ALA A 74 -1.65 -3.40 18.94
N GLU A 75 -1.89 -2.24 18.32
CA GLU A 75 -0.85 -1.37 17.78
C GLU A 75 0.15 -0.91 18.85
N VAL A 76 -0.34 -0.50 20.02
CA VAL A 76 0.51 -0.15 21.17
C VAL A 76 1.37 -1.33 21.64
N ALA A 77 0.80 -2.53 21.70
CA ALA A 77 1.53 -3.73 22.08
C ALA A 77 2.65 -4.06 21.08
N CYS A 78 2.38 -3.91 19.77
CA CYS A 78 3.38 -4.12 18.72
C CYS A 78 4.54 -3.12 18.81
N LEU A 79 4.25 -1.83 18.99
CA LEU A 79 5.28 -0.80 19.17
C LEU A 79 6.19 -1.11 20.36
N ARG A 80 5.60 -1.50 21.50
CA ARG A 80 6.39 -1.88 22.69
C ARG A 80 7.23 -3.13 22.47
N ALA A 81 6.68 -4.15 21.81
CA ALA A 81 7.39 -5.39 21.51
C ALA A 81 8.58 -5.14 20.55
N ALA A 82 8.37 -4.33 19.51
CA ALA A 82 9.41 -3.93 18.56
C ALA A 82 10.51 -3.09 19.24
N SER A 83 10.13 -2.11 20.07
CA SER A 83 11.05 -1.29 20.85
C SER A 83 11.93 -2.14 21.78
N ALA A 84 11.35 -3.16 22.43
CA ALA A 84 12.07 -4.05 23.35
C ALA A 84 13.19 -4.87 22.68
N VAL A 85 13.12 -5.07 21.36
CA VAL A 85 14.16 -5.74 20.57
C VAL A 85 15.03 -4.78 19.74
N GLY A 86 14.98 -3.48 20.06
CA GLY A 86 15.86 -2.47 19.47
C GLY A 86 15.45 -2.00 18.07
N VAL A 87 14.20 -2.21 17.67
CA VAL A 87 13.67 -1.62 16.43
C VAL A 87 13.45 -0.12 16.65
N PRO A 88 13.89 0.75 15.73
CA PRO A 88 13.59 2.17 15.82
C PRO A 88 12.09 2.38 15.58
N VAL A 89 11.34 2.62 16.65
CA VAL A 89 9.91 2.94 16.63
C VAL A 89 9.64 4.14 17.53
N PRO A 90 8.53 4.87 17.32
CA PRO A 90 8.11 5.90 18.25
C PRO A 90 7.92 5.37 19.66
N THR A 91 8.43 6.08 20.66
CA THR A 91 8.22 5.77 22.07
C THR A 91 6.77 6.03 22.42
N VAL A 92 6.05 5.01 22.89
CA VAL A 92 4.68 5.16 23.38
C VAL A 92 4.70 5.90 24.72
N LEU A 93 4.20 7.14 24.72
CA LEU A 93 4.13 8.00 25.90
C LEU A 93 2.82 7.81 26.67
N ALA A 94 1.72 7.60 25.97
CA ALA A 94 0.42 7.32 26.56
C ALA A 94 -0.51 6.62 25.57
N SER A 95 -1.51 5.91 26.07
CA SER A 95 -2.57 5.31 25.23
C SER A 95 -3.81 5.09 26.08
N GLY A 96 -4.98 5.12 25.46
CA GLY A 96 -6.22 4.83 26.16
C GLY A 96 -7.40 4.65 25.21
N ASP A 97 -8.51 4.16 25.77
CA ASP A 97 -9.74 3.94 25.00
C ASP A 97 -10.50 5.25 24.79
N THR A 98 -10.32 6.22 25.68
CA THR A 98 -10.87 7.57 25.60
C THR A 98 -10.21 8.49 26.63
N ALA A 99 -10.27 9.80 26.38
CA ALA A 99 -9.92 10.86 27.32
C ALA A 99 -10.73 12.13 26.98
N PRO A 100 -11.09 12.99 27.95
CA PRO A 100 -11.90 14.17 27.70
C PRO A 100 -11.31 15.07 26.60
N GLY A 101 -12.04 15.31 25.51
CA GLY A 101 -11.59 16.13 24.37
C GLY A 101 -10.81 15.35 23.29
N ILE A 102 -10.28 14.16 23.63
CA ILE A 102 -9.81 13.18 22.63
C ILE A 102 -11.00 12.34 22.14
N ASP A 103 -11.85 11.88 23.05
CA ASP A 103 -13.15 11.23 22.84
C ASP A 103 -13.13 10.04 21.85
N ALA A 104 -12.00 9.34 21.77
CA ALA A 104 -11.77 8.18 20.92
C ALA A 104 -10.59 7.36 21.44
N PRO A 105 -10.43 6.07 21.04
CA PRO A 105 -9.20 5.33 21.24
C PRO A 105 -8.00 6.10 20.67
N TYR A 106 -6.92 6.14 21.44
CA TYR A 106 -5.78 6.98 21.12
C TYR A 106 -4.44 6.39 21.55
N LEU A 107 -3.41 6.91 20.89
CA LEU A 107 -2.00 6.70 21.15
C LEU A 107 -1.28 8.05 21.08
N VAL A 108 -0.52 8.38 22.12
CA VAL A 108 0.42 9.50 22.15
C VAL A 108 1.84 8.94 22.16
N MET A 109 2.67 9.44 21.25
CA MET A 109 4.06 8.99 21.06
C MET A 109 4.99 10.17 20.82
N ASP A 110 6.30 9.96 20.92
CA ASP A 110 7.28 10.96 20.49
C ASP A 110 7.17 11.25 18.98
N MET A 111 7.54 12.46 18.58
CA MET A 111 7.66 12.81 17.17
C MET A 111 9.05 12.45 16.65
N ILE A 112 9.11 11.47 15.75
CA ILE A 112 10.34 11.14 15.03
C ILE A 112 10.43 11.98 13.77
N VAL A 113 11.54 12.70 13.60
CA VAL A 113 11.85 13.45 12.39
C VAL A 113 12.51 12.53 11.36
N GLY A 114 11.99 12.55 10.14
CA GLY A 114 12.56 11.84 8.99
C GLY A 114 11.69 12.01 7.75
N GLU A 115 12.20 11.55 6.62
CA GLU A 115 11.49 11.52 5.35
C GLU A 115 10.89 10.13 5.11
N SER A 116 9.63 10.10 4.64
CA SER A 116 8.90 8.85 4.31
C SER A 116 8.40 8.85 2.87
N ILE A 117 8.54 9.94 2.13
CA ILE A 117 8.06 10.04 0.75
C ILE A 117 8.99 9.22 -0.17
N PRO A 118 8.51 8.11 -0.76
CA PRO A 118 9.37 7.20 -1.52
C PRO A 118 10.08 7.87 -2.70
N ARG A 119 9.38 8.79 -3.40
CA ARG A 119 9.96 9.55 -4.52
C ARG A 119 11.23 10.31 -4.11
N LYS A 120 11.24 10.90 -2.91
CA LYS A 120 12.39 11.67 -2.42
C LYS A 120 13.51 10.73 -2.01
N LEU A 121 13.19 9.71 -1.20
CA LEU A 121 14.16 8.70 -0.77
C LEU A 121 14.86 8.00 -1.96
N GLN A 122 14.13 7.77 -3.05
CA GLN A 122 14.64 7.14 -4.27
C GLN A 122 15.44 8.07 -5.21
N ARG A 123 15.30 9.40 -5.12
CA ARG A 123 15.80 10.32 -6.18
C ARG A 123 16.58 11.53 -5.68
N ASP A 124 16.27 12.02 -4.49
CA ASP A 124 16.89 13.25 -3.98
C ASP A 124 18.31 12.90 -3.48
N SER A 125 19.30 13.72 -3.83
CA SER A 125 20.72 13.42 -3.60
C SER A 125 21.13 13.41 -2.13
N GLU A 126 20.34 14.05 -1.26
CA GLU A 126 20.52 14.02 0.21
C GLU A 126 20.55 12.58 0.76
N PHE A 127 19.86 11.65 0.08
CA PHE A 127 19.76 10.25 0.51
C PHE A 127 20.71 9.32 -0.25
N ASP A 128 21.65 9.81 -1.06
CA ASP A 128 22.50 8.94 -1.90
C ASP A 128 23.35 7.97 -1.07
N GLU A 129 23.93 8.44 0.04
CA GLU A 129 24.74 7.63 0.96
C GLU A 129 23.87 6.53 1.60
N VAL A 130 22.78 6.92 2.28
CA VAL A 130 21.88 5.97 2.94
C VAL A 130 21.24 4.98 1.96
N ARG A 131 20.86 5.42 0.76
CA ARG A 131 20.22 4.56 -0.25
C ARG A 131 21.10 3.37 -0.64
N SER A 132 22.42 3.53 -0.59
CA SER A 132 23.37 2.46 -0.94
C SER A 132 23.29 1.23 -0.03
N HIS A 133 22.84 1.40 1.22
CA HIS A 133 22.72 0.33 2.23
C HIS A 133 21.30 0.19 2.81
N LEU A 134 20.36 1.08 2.48
CA LEU A 134 19.02 1.10 3.06
C LEU A 134 18.24 -0.22 2.88
N ALA A 135 18.44 -0.95 1.77
CA ALA A 135 17.82 -2.26 1.60
C ALA A 135 18.29 -3.29 2.64
N GLU A 136 19.58 -3.26 2.98
CA GLU A 136 20.17 -4.10 4.03
C GLU A 136 19.67 -3.66 5.41
N ASP A 137 19.59 -2.35 5.67
CA ASP A 137 19.07 -1.84 6.95
C ASP A 137 17.61 -2.21 7.18
N MET A 138 16.77 -2.14 6.13
CA MET A 138 15.38 -2.60 6.20
C MET A 138 15.29 -4.10 6.50
N GLY A 139 16.15 -4.92 5.88
CA GLY A 139 16.25 -6.34 6.19
C GLY A 139 16.63 -6.59 7.65
N TYR A 140 17.63 -5.86 8.14
CA TYR A 140 18.06 -5.93 9.53
C TYR A 140 16.93 -5.55 10.51
N VAL A 141 16.22 -4.47 10.23
CA VAL A 141 15.05 -4.03 11.01
C VAL A 141 13.96 -5.11 11.04
N LEU A 142 13.59 -5.69 9.90
CA LEU A 142 12.64 -6.80 9.85
C LEU A 142 13.11 -8.01 10.65
N GLY A 143 14.40 -8.35 10.56
CA GLY A 143 14.95 -9.44 11.35
C GLY A 143 14.90 -9.19 12.86
N GLN A 144 14.98 -7.94 13.31
CA GLN A 144 14.75 -7.59 14.72
C GLN A 144 13.26 -7.72 15.09
N ILE A 145 12.35 -7.17 14.27
CA ILE A 145 10.89 -7.27 14.50
C ILE A 145 10.47 -8.73 14.65
N HIS A 146 10.94 -9.60 13.76
CA HIS A 146 10.57 -11.01 13.73
C HIS A 146 11.16 -11.84 14.89
N ARG A 147 12.00 -11.23 15.72
CA ARG A 147 12.55 -11.80 16.97
C ARG A 147 11.87 -11.27 18.23
N ALA A 148 10.91 -10.36 18.10
CA ALA A 148 10.13 -9.86 19.23
C ALA A 148 9.40 -11.01 19.96
N ASP A 149 9.30 -10.90 21.28
CA ASP A 149 8.55 -11.86 22.08
C ASP A 149 7.06 -11.76 21.76
N THR A 150 6.49 -12.85 21.25
CA THR A 150 5.07 -12.95 20.89
C THR A 150 4.19 -13.32 22.08
N GLY A 151 4.77 -13.67 23.24
CA GLY A 151 4.03 -14.06 24.44
C GLY A 151 3.07 -12.99 24.96
N THR A 152 3.37 -11.71 24.71
CA THR A 152 2.49 -10.58 25.07
C THR A 152 1.55 -10.15 23.94
N LEU A 153 1.58 -10.82 22.80
CA LEU A 153 0.88 -10.42 21.56
C LEU A 153 -0.29 -11.34 21.21
N GLY A 154 -0.83 -12.07 22.18
CA GLY A 154 -1.93 -13.02 21.98
C GLY A 154 -3.27 -12.41 21.54
N MET A 155 -3.39 -11.08 21.50
CA MET A 155 -4.55 -10.37 20.94
C MET A 155 -4.49 -10.21 19.42
N LEU A 156 -3.33 -10.40 18.81
CA LEU A 156 -3.16 -10.28 17.37
C LEU A 156 -3.78 -11.48 16.65
N ASP A 157 -4.31 -11.23 15.45
CA ASP A 157 -4.77 -12.30 14.57
C ASP A 157 -3.59 -13.23 14.23
N ALA A 158 -3.87 -14.53 14.16
CA ALA A 158 -2.93 -15.57 13.77
C ALA A 158 -3.48 -16.46 12.64
N GLY A 159 -4.54 -16.00 11.98
CA GLY A 159 -5.17 -16.63 10.83
C GLY A 159 -4.23 -16.74 9.63
N ASP A 160 -4.59 -17.62 8.70
CA ASP A 160 -3.84 -17.75 7.46
C ASP A 160 -4.10 -16.52 6.56
N PRO A 161 -3.06 -15.73 6.24
CA PRO A 161 -3.24 -14.49 5.48
C PRO A 161 -3.81 -14.76 4.06
N LEU A 162 -3.54 -15.95 3.49
CA LEU A 162 -4.14 -16.38 2.22
C LEU A 162 -5.64 -16.67 2.33
N ASP A 163 -6.09 -17.27 3.43
CA ASP A 163 -7.52 -17.50 3.67
C ASP A 163 -8.26 -16.17 3.87
N ALA A 164 -7.66 -15.25 4.63
CA ALA A 164 -8.23 -13.93 4.90
C ALA A 164 -8.42 -13.10 3.62
N ILE A 165 -7.40 -13.04 2.75
CA ILE A 165 -7.50 -12.28 1.52
C ILE A 165 -8.43 -12.93 0.49
N GLU A 166 -8.50 -14.26 0.49
CA GLU A 166 -9.46 -14.99 -0.35
C GLU A 166 -10.89 -14.64 0.07
N ALA A 167 -11.19 -14.61 1.37
CA ALA A 167 -12.50 -14.21 1.89
C ALA A 167 -12.89 -12.79 1.43
N VAL A 168 -11.97 -11.82 1.58
CA VAL A 168 -12.19 -10.44 1.07
C VAL A 168 -12.50 -10.45 -0.42
N TYR A 169 -11.77 -11.23 -1.22
CA TYR A 169 -12.03 -11.34 -2.65
C TYR A 169 -13.39 -11.98 -2.97
N ARG A 170 -13.82 -13.00 -2.23
CA ARG A 170 -15.15 -13.61 -2.41
C ARG A 170 -16.26 -12.61 -2.13
N ASP A 171 -16.12 -11.79 -1.10
CA ASP A 171 -17.11 -10.78 -0.71
C ASP A 171 -17.27 -9.64 -1.75
N LEU A 172 -16.28 -9.45 -2.64
CA LEU A 172 -16.38 -8.45 -3.72
C LEU A 172 -17.33 -8.87 -4.85
N GLU A 173 -17.64 -10.17 -4.97
CA GLU A 173 -18.51 -10.73 -6.02
C GLU A 173 -18.12 -10.32 -7.46
N GLN A 174 -16.84 -10.06 -7.69
CA GLN A 174 -16.27 -9.64 -8.98
C GLN A 174 -15.16 -10.61 -9.40
N PRO A 175 -15.52 -11.82 -9.86
CA PRO A 175 -14.53 -12.85 -10.14
C PRO A 175 -13.61 -12.45 -11.30
N ARG A 176 -12.31 -12.68 -11.12
CA ARG A 176 -11.25 -12.35 -12.10
C ARG A 176 -10.35 -13.54 -12.36
N PRO A 177 -10.11 -13.93 -13.62
CA PRO A 177 -9.24 -15.06 -13.94
C PRO A 177 -7.85 -14.97 -13.29
N ALA A 178 -7.19 -13.81 -13.36
CA ALA A 178 -5.85 -13.62 -12.80
C ALA A 178 -5.80 -13.87 -11.27
N VAL A 179 -6.86 -13.49 -10.54
CA VAL A 179 -6.95 -13.74 -9.09
C VAL A 179 -7.11 -15.23 -8.81
N GLU A 180 -7.96 -15.94 -9.55
CA GLU A 180 -8.14 -17.40 -9.38
C GLU A 180 -6.86 -18.18 -9.73
N VAL A 181 -6.13 -17.75 -10.76
CA VAL A 181 -4.81 -18.29 -11.09
C VAL A 181 -3.85 -18.10 -9.91
N GLY A 182 -3.76 -16.88 -9.36
CA GLY A 182 -2.89 -16.59 -8.22
C GLY A 182 -3.25 -17.40 -6.98
N LEU A 183 -4.54 -17.47 -6.60
CA LEU A 183 -5.01 -18.27 -5.47
C LEU A 183 -4.64 -19.75 -5.63
N ARG A 184 -4.89 -20.33 -6.81
CA ARG A 184 -4.53 -21.73 -7.07
C ARG A 184 -3.02 -21.97 -7.01
N TRP A 185 -2.24 -21.14 -7.69
CA TRP A 185 -0.79 -21.26 -7.69
C TRP A 185 -0.22 -21.16 -6.27
N LEU A 186 -0.68 -20.21 -5.46
CA LEU A 186 -0.22 -20.04 -4.09
C LEU A 186 -0.53 -21.26 -3.21
N ARG A 187 -1.71 -21.86 -3.37
CA ARG A 187 -2.08 -23.10 -2.66
C ARG A 187 -1.22 -24.29 -3.09
N GLU A 188 -0.98 -24.42 -4.38
CA GLU A 188 -0.23 -25.53 -4.98
C GLU A 188 1.29 -25.45 -4.70
N ASN A 189 1.84 -24.24 -4.53
CA ASN A 189 3.28 -23.99 -4.38
C ASN A 189 3.69 -23.51 -2.99
N ARG A 190 2.86 -23.75 -1.96
CA ARG A 190 3.10 -23.20 -0.61
C ARG A 190 4.40 -23.74 0.02
N PRO A 191 5.29 -22.86 0.53
CA PRO A 191 6.47 -23.29 1.26
C PRO A 191 6.10 -23.94 2.61
N ALA A 192 7.08 -24.60 3.22
CA ALA A 192 6.93 -25.14 4.57
C ALA A 192 6.65 -24.02 5.56
N ARG A 193 5.70 -24.24 6.48
CA ARG A 193 5.32 -23.24 7.48
C ARG A 193 6.48 -22.96 8.43
N ARG A 194 6.73 -21.68 8.70
CA ARG A 194 7.60 -21.21 9.79
C ARG A 194 6.81 -21.02 11.08
N PRO A 195 7.47 -20.99 12.26
CA PRO A 195 6.84 -20.52 13.48
C PRO A 195 6.34 -19.08 13.33
N ASN A 196 5.19 -18.77 13.92
CA ASN A 196 4.65 -17.42 13.87
C ASN A 196 5.58 -16.43 14.58
N ALA A 197 5.79 -15.28 13.94
CA ALA A 197 6.48 -14.12 14.48
C ALA A 197 5.53 -12.91 14.47
N LEU A 198 5.91 -11.83 15.14
CA LEU A 198 5.27 -10.54 14.91
C LEU A 198 5.58 -10.11 13.47
N VAL A 199 4.55 -9.99 12.64
CA VAL A 199 4.60 -9.48 11.27
C VAL A 199 4.02 -8.07 11.27
N HIS A 200 4.71 -7.12 10.67
CA HIS A 200 4.27 -5.73 10.55
C HIS A 200 3.05 -5.61 9.61
N GLY A 201 3.03 -6.35 8.49
CA GLY A 201 1.89 -6.48 7.58
C GLY A 201 1.74 -5.36 6.56
N ASP A 202 2.38 -4.21 6.78
CA ASP A 202 2.58 -3.15 5.78
C ASP A 202 4.01 -2.57 5.80
N PHE A 203 5.04 -3.41 5.93
CA PHE A 203 6.43 -2.92 5.95
C PHE A 203 6.89 -2.50 4.55
N ARG A 204 6.86 -1.19 4.26
CA ARG A 204 7.25 -0.60 2.97
C ARG A 204 7.91 0.76 3.17
N LEU A 205 8.64 1.24 2.17
CA LEU A 205 9.38 2.52 2.22
C LEU A 205 8.53 3.72 2.67
N GLY A 206 7.24 3.73 2.34
CA GLY A 206 6.33 4.79 2.77
C GLY A 206 5.94 4.78 4.25
N ASN A 207 6.29 3.71 4.98
CA ASN A 207 6.04 3.52 6.42
C ASN A 207 7.35 3.48 7.22
N VAL A 208 8.46 3.92 6.62
CA VAL A 208 9.75 4.04 7.27
C VAL A 208 10.21 5.48 7.18
N LEU A 209 10.59 6.05 8.32
CA LEU A 209 11.23 7.37 8.40
C LEU A 209 12.73 7.20 8.23
N VAL A 210 13.32 7.93 7.30
CA VAL A 210 14.75 7.87 6.97
C VAL A 210 15.34 9.29 7.01
N ASP A 211 16.56 9.40 7.51
CA ASP A 211 17.40 10.60 7.36
C ASP A 211 18.76 10.22 6.74
N GLY A 212 19.69 11.17 6.63
CA GLY A 212 21.03 10.93 6.09
C GLY A 212 21.85 9.89 6.87
N GLY A 213 21.45 9.54 8.10
CA GLY A 213 22.12 8.55 8.95
C GLY A 213 21.47 7.16 8.97
N GLY A 214 20.31 6.96 8.32
CA GLY A 214 19.64 5.66 8.26
C GLY A 214 18.17 5.68 8.65
N ILE A 215 17.65 4.53 9.04
CA ILE A 215 16.27 4.36 9.49
C ILE A 215 16.10 4.98 10.88
N ARG A 216 15.11 5.87 11.01
CA ARG A 216 14.77 6.61 12.23
C ARG A 216 13.52 6.09 12.92
N GLY A 217 12.58 5.53 12.16
CA GLY A 217 11.32 5.04 12.72
C GLY A 217 10.57 4.12 11.76
N VAL A 218 9.98 3.04 12.30
CA VAL A 218 9.01 2.18 11.63
C VAL A 218 7.61 2.58 12.10
N LEU A 219 6.75 2.93 11.14
CA LEU A 219 5.42 3.49 11.37
C LEU A 219 4.32 2.52 10.95
N ASP A 220 3.10 2.80 11.42
CA ASP A 220 1.86 2.19 10.95
C ASP A 220 1.73 0.67 11.15
N TRP A 221 1.55 0.31 12.43
CA TRP A 221 1.43 -1.09 12.88
C TRP A 221 -0.02 -1.59 12.89
N GLU A 222 -0.92 -0.94 12.14
CA GLU A 222 -2.36 -1.23 12.20
C GLU A 222 -2.76 -2.57 11.54
N LEU A 223 -1.88 -3.13 10.70
CA LEU A 223 -2.04 -4.43 10.04
C LEU A 223 -1.16 -5.52 10.66
N ALA A 224 -0.56 -5.24 11.81
CA ALA A 224 0.33 -6.17 12.48
C ALA A 224 -0.44 -7.41 12.97
N HIS A 225 0.18 -8.57 12.82
CA HIS A 225 -0.42 -9.87 13.15
C HIS A 225 0.67 -10.90 13.49
N LEU A 226 0.25 -12.09 13.92
CA LEU A 226 1.15 -13.22 14.14
C LEU A 226 1.15 -14.13 12.91
N GLY A 227 2.25 -14.14 12.17
CA GLY A 227 2.30 -14.81 10.87
C GLY A 227 3.70 -15.32 10.52
N ASP A 228 3.85 -15.76 9.27
CA ASP A 228 5.15 -16.15 8.75
C ASP A 228 6.01 -14.87 8.54
N PRO A 229 7.22 -14.79 9.12
CA PRO A 229 8.06 -13.60 9.01
C PRO A 229 8.43 -13.23 7.57
N ILE A 230 8.36 -14.16 6.61
CA ILE A 230 8.78 -13.87 5.23
C ILE A 230 7.73 -13.03 4.49
N GLU A 231 6.52 -12.92 5.04
CA GLU A 231 5.48 -12.05 4.52
C GLU A 231 5.96 -10.60 4.35
N ASP A 232 6.60 -10.00 5.36
CA ASP A 232 7.07 -8.62 5.28
C ASP A 232 8.20 -8.44 4.27
N LEU A 233 9.09 -9.43 4.11
CA LEU A 233 10.15 -9.38 3.10
C LEU A 233 9.57 -9.46 1.68
N GLY A 234 8.61 -10.36 1.47
CA GLY A 234 7.89 -10.50 0.21
C GLY A 234 7.09 -9.24 -0.11
N TRP A 235 6.41 -8.67 0.88
CA TRP A 235 5.68 -7.41 0.76
C TRP A 235 6.60 -6.30 0.28
N LEU A 236 7.77 -6.11 0.91
CA LEU A 236 8.73 -5.09 0.51
C LEU A 236 9.26 -5.23 -0.94
N CYS A 237 9.20 -6.45 -1.49
CA CYS A 237 9.62 -6.75 -2.87
C CYS A 237 8.50 -6.55 -3.91
N VAL A 238 7.23 -6.41 -3.50
CA VAL A 238 6.09 -6.23 -4.42
C VAL A 238 6.31 -5.00 -5.30
N ARG A 239 6.10 -5.16 -6.61
CA ARG A 239 6.42 -4.14 -7.62
C ARG A 239 5.69 -2.80 -7.39
N ALA A 240 4.48 -2.82 -6.84
CA ALA A 240 3.72 -1.63 -6.46
C ALA A 240 4.50 -0.72 -5.49
N TRP A 241 5.31 -1.30 -4.59
CA TRP A 241 6.12 -0.57 -3.61
C TRP A 241 7.50 -0.17 -4.11
N ARG A 242 7.80 -0.42 -5.38
CA ARG A 242 9.00 0.13 -6.04
C ARG A 242 8.77 1.54 -6.58
N PHE A 243 7.51 2.01 -6.61
CA PHE A 243 7.13 3.36 -7.06
C PHE A 243 7.66 3.71 -8.48
N GLY A 244 7.73 2.69 -9.34
CA GLY A 244 8.21 2.80 -10.72
C GLY A 244 9.74 2.79 -10.88
N ALA A 245 10.50 2.62 -9.80
CA ALA A 245 11.93 2.35 -9.86
C ALA A 245 12.18 0.87 -10.19
N GLU A 246 13.39 0.58 -10.70
CA GLU A 246 13.79 -0.77 -11.12
C GLU A 246 14.12 -1.70 -9.93
N PRO A 247 14.91 -1.28 -8.91
CA PRO A 247 15.46 -2.23 -7.95
C PRO A 247 14.37 -3.00 -7.20
N PRO A 248 14.56 -4.31 -6.95
CA PRO A 248 13.48 -5.17 -6.51
C PRO A 248 12.96 -4.86 -5.10
N VAL A 249 13.81 -4.34 -4.22
CA VAL A 249 13.45 -4.04 -2.83
C VAL A 249 13.11 -2.57 -2.73
N ALA A 250 11.81 -2.27 -2.63
CA ALA A 250 11.26 -0.91 -2.53
C ALA A 250 11.79 0.12 -3.56
N GLY A 251 12.36 -0.34 -4.68
CA GLY A 251 12.97 0.55 -5.67
C GLY A 251 14.33 1.14 -5.28
N ILE A 252 14.98 0.61 -4.23
CA ILE A 252 16.21 1.16 -3.66
C ILE A 252 17.38 0.19 -3.58
N GLY A 253 17.15 -1.12 -3.55
CA GLY A 253 18.24 -2.09 -3.51
C GLY A 253 17.88 -3.50 -3.96
N THR A 254 18.84 -4.40 -3.80
CA THR A 254 18.81 -5.79 -4.27
C THR A 254 18.18 -6.72 -3.23
N ARG A 255 17.71 -7.90 -3.66
CA ARG A 255 17.18 -8.93 -2.74
C ARG A 255 18.29 -9.49 -1.85
N GLU A 256 19.51 -9.56 -2.36
CA GLU A 256 20.69 -9.99 -1.63
C GLU A 256 20.97 -9.08 -0.44
N GLN A 257 20.97 -7.75 -0.63
CA GLN A 257 21.12 -6.79 0.46
C GLN A 257 20.03 -6.97 1.53
N LEU A 258 18.77 -7.10 1.11
CA LEU A 258 17.64 -7.34 2.03
C LEU A 258 17.86 -8.61 2.87
N LEU A 259 18.24 -9.71 2.21
CA LEU A 259 18.44 -11.00 2.87
C LEU A 259 19.70 -11.01 3.75
N ASP A 260 20.76 -10.29 3.39
CA ASP A 260 21.99 -10.14 4.19
C ASP A 260 21.69 -9.43 5.50
N GLY A 261 20.94 -8.32 5.44
CA GLY A 261 20.49 -7.61 6.62
C GLY A 261 19.57 -8.46 7.50
N TYR A 262 18.62 -9.14 6.87
CA TYR A 262 17.68 -10.03 7.58
C TYR A 262 18.39 -11.18 8.28
N GLU A 263 19.30 -11.88 7.60
CA GLU A 263 20.08 -12.98 8.17
C GLU A 263 20.94 -12.52 9.35
N ARG A 264 21.55 -11.33 9.25
CA ARG A 264 22.35 -10.74 10.34
C ARG A 264 21.55 -10.54 11.63
N ALA A 265 20.28 -10.13 11.52
CA ALA A 265 19.42 -9.93 12.69
C ALA A 265 18.67 -11.20 13.11
N ALA A 266 18.05 -11.92 12.17
CA ALA A 266 17.20 -13.08 12.44
C ALA A 266 17.98 -14.38 12.66
N GLY A 267 19.23 -14.46 12.20
CA GLY A 267 20.06 -15.67 12.26
C GLY A 267 19.65 -16.76 11.26
N ILE A 268 18.73 -16.46 10.35
CA ILE A 268 18.24 -17.37 9.32
C ILE A 268 18.15 -16.63 7.98
N ARG A 269 18.46 -17.33 6.89
CA ARG A 269 18.29 -16.82 5.53
C ARG A 269 17.13 -17.54 4.84
N PRO A 270 16.07 -16.83 4.43
CA PRO A 270 15.02 -17.38 3.58
C PRO A 270 15.58 -17.84 2.23
N SER A 271 15.03 -18.93 1.70
CA SER A 271 15.32 -19.33 0.33
C SER A 271 14.67 -18.36 -0.68
N GLU A 272 15.23 -18.32 -1.90
CA GLU A 272 14.65 -17.55 -2.99
C GLU A 272 13.21 -17.98 -3.31
N ALA A 273 12.91 -19.28 -3.24
CA ALA A 273 11.57 -19.80 -3.46
C ALA A 273 10.56 -19.35 -2.38
N GLU A 274 10.96 -19.29 -1.11
CA GLU A 274 10.13 -18.74 -0.05
C GLU A 274 9.84 -17.25 -0.28
N LEU A 275 10.88 -16.45 -0.55
CA LEU A 275 10.72 -15.03 -0.82
C LEU A 275 9.82 -14.78 -2.04
N HIS A 276 10.02 -15.56 -3.11
CA HIS A 276 9.21 -15.48 -4.32
C HIS A 276 7.73 -15.80 -4.06
N TRP A 277 7.44 -16.83 -3.27
CA TRP A 277 6.07 -17.17 -2.90
C TRP A 277 5.40 -16.03 -2.12
N TRP A 278 6.11 -15.42 -1.17
CA TRP A 278 5.58 -14.29 -0.39
C TRP A 278 5.48 -12.99 -1.19
N GLU A 279 6.36 -12.75 -2.17
CA GLU A 279 6.23 -11.64 -3.13
C GLU A 279 5.02 -11.85 -4.05
N ALA A 280 4.75 -13.08 -4.48
CA ALA A 280 3.55 -13.43 -5.26
C ALA A 280 2.28 -13.28 -4.42
N TYR A 281 2.28 -13.73 -3.16
CA TYR A 281 1.19 -13.49 -2.21
C TYR A 281 0.96 -12.00 -1.99
N GLY A 282 2.01 -11.21 -1.75
CA GLY A 282 1.91 -9.77 -1.58
C GLY A 282 1.33 -9.08 -2.82
N THR A 283 1.69 -9.54 -4.02
CA THR A 283 1.14 -9.03 -5.29
C THR A 283 -0.35 -9.35 -5.43
N LEU A 284 -0.76 -10.58 -5.11
CA LEU A 284 -2.18 -10.97 -5.06
C LEU A 284 -2.95 -10.15 -4.01
N ARG A 285 -2.37 -9.98 -2.82
CA ARG A 285 -2.97 -9.20 -1.74
C ARG A 285 -3.22 -7.77 -2.17
N TRP A 286 -2.22 -7.13 -2.77
CA TRP A 286 -2.40 -5.78 -3.30
C TRP A 286 -3.44 -5.72 -4.43
N LEU A 287 -3.48 -6.73 -5.31
CA LEU A 287 -4.51 -6.84 -6.35
C LEU A 287 -5.92 -6.86 -5.74
N VAL A 288 -6.18 -7.69 -4.74
CA VAL A 288 -7.49 -7.77 -4.08
C VAL A 288 -7.82 -6.49 -3.30
N LEU A 289 -6.86 -5.95 -2.54
CA LEU A 289 -7.06 -4.71 -1.79
C LEU A 289 -7.34 -3.52 -2.72
N SER A 290 -6.69 -3.44 -3.88
CA SER A 290 -6.96 -2.38 -4.86
C SER A 290 -8.39 -2.44 -5.41
N GLN A 291 -8.95 -3.65 -5.60
CA GLN A 291 -10.35 -3.83 -5.98
C GLN A 291 -11.30 -3.40 -4.85
N PHE A 292 -11.01 -3.81 -3.62
CA PHE A 292 -11.78 -3.38 -2.45
C PHE A 292 -11.80 -1.85 -2.30
N GLN A 293 -10.65 -1.20 -2.44
CA GLN A 293 -10.52 0.26 -2.38
C GLN A 293 -11.33 0.95 -3.48
N SER A 294 -11.30 0.41 -4.71
CA SER A 294 -12.16 0.88 -5.80
C SER A 294 -13.65 0.70 -5.48
N GLN A 295 -14.05 -0.42 -4.87
CA GLN A 295 -15.44 -0.73 -4.58
C GLN A 295 -16.05 0.22 -3.54
N ARG A 296 -15.26 0.73 -2.59
CA ARG A 296 -15.70 1.80 -1.66
C ARG A 296 -16.16 3.05 -2.41
N HIS A 297 -15.50 3.37 -3.53
CA HIS A 297 -15.95 4.46 -4.39
C HIS A 297 -17.18 4.11 -5.21
N LEU A 298 -17.15 2.97 -5.90
CA LEU A 298 -18.21 2.57 -6.83
C LEU A 298 -19.55 2.29 -6.15
N SER A 299 -19.52 1.81 -4.90
CA SER A 299 -20.73 1.61 -4.08
C SER A 299 -21.34 2.91 -3.53
N GLY A 300 -20.63 4.04 -3.66
CA GLY A 300 -21.02 5.32 -3.07
C GLY A 300 -20.72 5.44 -1.57
N ALA A 301 -20.06 4.45 -0.96
CA ALA A 301 -19.62 4.53 0.43
C ALA A 301 -18.63 5.69 0.66
N GLU A 302 -17.79 5.99 -0.34
CA GLU A 302 -16.84 7.11 -0.31
C GLU A 302 -16.68 7.78 -1.67
N ASN A 303 -16.92 9.09 -1.75
CA ASN A 303 -16.67 9.84 -2.98
C ASN A 303 -15.21 10.32 -3.06
N SER A 304 -14.33 9.49 -3.61
CA SER A 304 -12.89 9.77 -3.76
C SER A 304 -12.39 9.52 -5.18
N ILE A 305 -11.72 10.53 -5.75
CA ILE A 305 -11.08 10.45 -7.06
C ILE A 305 -9.83 9.56 -7.02
N GLU A 306 -9.15 9.49 -5.87
CA GLU A 306 -8.03 8.60 -5.61
C GLU A 306 -8.46 7.13 -5.71
N LEU A 307 -9.55 6.76 -5.02
CA LEU A 307 -10.10 5.41 -5.04
C LEU A 307 -10.59 5.03 -6.45
N ALA A 308 -11.22 5.97 -7.17
CA ALA A 308 -11.59 5.78 -8.57
C ALA A 308 -10.37 5.51 -9.47
N ALA A 309 -9.28 6.25 -9.26
CA ALA A 309 -8.03 6.07 -10.00
C ALA A 309 -7.34 4.74 -9.70
N ILE A 310 -7.44 4.24 -8.46
CA ILE A 310 -6.96 2.91 -8.09
C ILE A 310 -7.70 1.83 -8.88
N GLY A 311 -9.03 1.94 -9.02
CA GLY A 311 -9.83 1.00 -9.82
C GLY A 311 -9.37 0.86 -11.27
N ARG A 312 -8.91 1.96 -11.88
CA ARG A 312 -8.36 1.95 -13.25
C ARG A 312 -6.99 1.27 -13.36
N ARG A 313 -6.30 1.06 -12.25
CA ARG A 313 -4.94 0.48 -12.20
C ARG A 313 -4.92 -0.95 -11.63
N VAL A 314 -6.08 -1.56 -11.36
CA VAL A 314 -6.18 -2.99 -10.97
C VAL A 314 -5.45 -3.90 -11.96
N CYS A 315 -5.48 -3.58 -13.25
CA CYS A 315 -4.78 -4.35 -14.29
C CYS A 315 -3.25 -4.29 -14.18
N GLU A 316 -2.67 -3.29 -13.50
CA GLU A 316 -1.23 -3.29 -13.20
C GLU A 316 -0.89 -4.45 -12.25
N SER A 317 -1.71 -4.65 -11.22
CA SER A 317 -1.53 -5.76 -10.27
C SER A 317 -1.89 -7.12 -10.88
N GLU A 318 -2.86 -7.19 -11.81
CA GLU A 318 -3.14 -8.42 -12.59
C GLU A 318 -1.90 -8.79 -13.43
N TYR A 319 -1.30 -7.81 -14.10
CA TYR A 319 -0.07 -7.99 -14.89
C TYR A 319 1.10 -8.42 -14.01
N ASP A 320 1.32 -7.72 -12.89
CA ASP A 320 2.41 -8.01 -11.96
C ASP A 320 2.29 -9.43 -11.39
N LEU A 321 1.07 -9.87 -11.10
CA LEU A 321 0.79 -11.23 -10.64
C LEU A 321 1.12 -12.26 -11.73
N LEU A 322 0.66 -12.08 -12.96
CA LEU A 322 0.98 -13.02 -14.05
C LEU A 322 2.49 -13.04 -14.36
N LEU A 323 3.14 -11.88 -14.28
CA LEU A 323 4.56 -11.73 -14.50
C LEU A 323 5.36 -12.50 -13.44
N ILE A 324 5.07 -12.27 -12.15
CA ILE A 324 5.81 -12.96 -11.07
C ILE A 324 5.58 -14.46 -11.10
N LEU A 325 4.38 -14.91 -11.49
CA LEU A 325 4.09 -16.33 -11.63
C LEU A 325 4.71 -16.98 -12.89
N GLY A 326 5.32 -16.20 -13.78
CA GLY A 326 5.85 -16.70 -15.06
C GLY A 326 4.77 -17.17 -16.03
N LEU A 327 3.56 -16.59 -15.93
CA LEU A 327 2.37 -17.00 -16.69
C LEU A 327 1.95 -15.99 -17.76
N LEU A 328 2.71 -14.91 -17.94
CA LEU A 328 2.45 -13.89 -18.94
C LEU A 328 2.98 -14.33 -20.32
N ASP A 329 2.10 -14.45 -21.30
CA ASP A 329 2.50 -14.65 -22.69
C ASP A 329 2.79 -13.30 -23.38
N ASN A 330 3.81 -13.27 -24.25
CA ASN A 330 4.14 -12.10 -25.05
C ASN A 330 3.11 -11.92 -26.16
N ILE A 331 2.48 -10.74 -26.21
CA ILE A 331 1.46 -10.43 -27.22
C ILE A 331 1.91 -9.19 -27.98
N GLU A 332 2.02 -9.30 -29.30
CA GLU A 332 2.28 -8.14 -30.15
C GLU A 332 1.15 -7.11 -30.00
N SER A 333 1.50 -5.83 -30.00
CA SER A 333 0.50 -4.77 -30.03
C SER A 333 -0.07 -4.69 -31.45
N PRO A 334 -1.39 -4.77 -31.65
CA PRO A 334 -1.97 -4.37 -32.92
C PRO A 334 -1.70 -2.86 -33.16
N PRO A 335 -1.62 -2.43 -34.43
CA PRO A 335 -1.39 -1.03 -34.77
C PRO A 335 -2.50 -0.13 -34.25
N ASP A 336 -2.17 1.13 -33.95
CA ASP A 336 -3.17 2.14 -33.62
C ASP A 336 -4.03 2.45 -34.85
N ASP A 337 -5.31 2.12 -34.76
CA ASP A 337 -6.27 2.40 -35.82
C ASP A 337 -7.13 3.60 -35.41
N THR A 338 -6.99 4.71 -36.14
CA THR A 338 -7.83 5.89 -35.91
C THR A 338 -9.16 5.71 -36.63
N ALA A 339 -10.23 5.46 -35.90
CA ALA A 339 -11.56 5.35 -36.49
C ALA A 339 -12.00 6.67 -37.17
N PRO A 340 -12.67 6.62 -38.33
CA PRO A 340 -13.26 7.80 -38.97
C PRO A 340 -14.32 8.44 -38.08
N SER A 341 -14.31 9.77 -37.98
CA SER A 341 -15.31 10.55 -37.23
C SER A 341 -16.14 11.42 -38.17
N VAL A 342 -17.43 11.57 -37.86
CA VAL A 342 -18.34 12.52 -38.55
C VAL A 342 -18.16 13.97 -38.05
N HIS A 343 -17.34 14.17 -37.02
CA HIS A 343 -17.06 15.49 -36.43
C HIS A 343 -15.77 16.09 -36.98
N ASP A 344 -15.69 17.42 -36.99
CA ASP A 344 -14.51 18.17 -37.37
C ASP A 344 -13.34 17.96 -36.39
N ARG A 345 -12.13 18.31 -36.83
CA ARG A 345 -10.91 18.29 -35.99
C ARG A 345 -10.83 19.54 -35.09
N PRO A 346 -10.22 19.44 -33.89
CA PRO A 346 -9.66 18.23 -33.29
C PRO A 346 -10.74 17.24 -32.80
N SER A 347 -10.46 15.95 -32.96
CA SER A 347 -11.23 14.84 -32.41
C SER A 347 -11.26 14.89 -30.87
N LEU A 348 -12.19 14.16 -30.25
CA LEU A 348 -12.28 14.08 -28.79
C LEU A 348 -10.97 13.58 -28.15
N SER A 349 -10.29 12.62 -28.79
CA SER A 349 -8.97 12.14 -28.32
C SER A 349 -7.91 13.24 -28.33
N GLU A 350 -7.84 14.04 -29.41
CA GLU A 350 -6.93 15.19 -29.52
C GLU A 350 -7.29 16.31 -28.53
N ILE A 351 -8.58 16.53 -28.27
CA ILE A 351 -9.03 17.48 -27.23
C ILE A 351 -8.57 17.01 -25.85
N LEU A 352 -8.75 15.75 -25.52
CA LEU A 352 -8.31 15.20 -24.24
C LEU A 352 -6.78 15.24 -24.09
N GLU A 353 -6.04 14.96 -25.15
CA GLU A 353 -4.58 15.10 -25.16
C GLU A 353 -4.16 16.55 -24.92
N LEU A 354 -4.75 17.50 -25.65
CA LEU A 354 -4.48 18.94 -25.49
C LEU A 354 -4.77 19.41 -24.06
N VAL A 355 -5.96 19.12 -23.54
CA VAL A 355 -6.36 19.49 -22.17
C VAL A 355 -5.43 18.86 -21.14
N THR A 356 -5.09 17.57 -21.30
CA THR A 356 -4.17 16.86 -20.42
C THR A 356 -2.78 17.50 -20.43
N GLY A 357 -2.28 17.89 -21.60
CA GLY A 357 -1.01 18.61 -21.78
C GLY A 357 -1.02 19.96 -21.08
N THR A 358 -2.01 20.81 -21.37
CA THR A 358 -2.13 22.14 -20.73
C THR A 358 -2.22 22.05 -19.20
N LEU A 359 -3.03 21.13 -18.66
CA LEU A 359 -3.13 20.95 -17.21
C LEU A 359 -1.80 20.52 -16.59
N ARG A 360 -1.03 19.67 -17.28
CA ARG A 360 0.25 19.16 -16.78
C ARG A 360 1.38 20.17 -16.90
N ASP A 361 1.50 20.80 -18.05
CA ASP A 361 2.68 21.54 -18.45
C ASP A 361 2.55 23.04 -18.15
N ASP A 362 1.33 23.57 -18.14
CA ASP A 362 1.06 24.99 -17.87
C ASP A 362 0.47 25.24 -16.47
N VAL A 363 -0.48 24.40 -16.02
CA VAL A 363 -1.21 24.61 -14.75
C VAL A 363 -0.51 23.98 -13.55
N ALA A 364 -0.04 22.73 -13.64
CA ALA A 364 0.57 22.06 -12.49
C ALA A 364 1.84 22.77 -11.95
N PRO A 365 2.73 23.33 -12.78
CA PRO A 365 3.94 24.00 -12.30
C PRO A 365 3.64 25.25 -11.47
N VAL A 366 2.52 25.95 -11.69
CA VAL A 366 2.18 27.17 -10.95
C VAL A 366 1.54 26.91 -9.57
N LEU A 367 1.15 25.66 -9.27
CA LEU A 367 0.53 25.28 -7.99
C LEU A 367 1.58 24.85 -6.93
N ASP A 368 2.45 25.74 -6.47
CA ASP A 368 3.49 25.43 -5.47
C ASP A 368 3.12 25.81 -4.02
N GLY A 369 3.99 25.43 -3.08
CA GLY A 369 3.92 25.80 -1.66
C GLY A 369 2.56 25.49 -1.03
N ALA A 370 1.76 26.54 -0.79
CA ALA A 370 0.44 26.42 -0.18
C ALA A 370 -0.57 25.58 -1.00
N HIS A 371 -0.27 25.29 -2.27
CA HIS A 371 -1.16 24.58 -3.20
C HIS A 371 -0.72 23.14 -3.53
N GLU A 372 0.10 22.52 -2.68
CA GLU A 372 0.58 21.15 -2.91
C GLU A 372 -0.57 20.12 -3.02
N ARG A 373 -1.65 20.31 -2.26
CA ARG A 373 -2.83 19.44 -2.31
C ARG A 373 -3.53 19.54 -3.65
N GLU A 374 -3.75 20.76 -4.15
CA GLU A 374 -4.38 21.01 -5.45
C GLU A 374 -3.51 20.47 -6.58
N ARG A 375 -2.18 20.64 -6.49
CA ARG A 375 -1.23 20.04 -7.45
C ARG A 375 -1.32 18.51 -7.43
N TYR A 376 -1.43 17.90 -6.26
CA TYR A 376 -1.60 16.46 -6.12
C TYR A 376 -2.89 15.96 -6.80
N LEU A 377 -4.03 16.59 -6.49
CA LEU A 377 -5.33 16.26 -7.10
C LEU A 377 -5.31 16.46 -8.62
N LEU A 378 -4.71 17.56 -9.10
CA LEU A 378 -4.57 17.83 -10.52
C LEU A 378 -3.80 16.72 -11.24
N ARG A 379 -2.75 16.19 -10.62
CA ARG A 379 -1.98 15.06 -11.18
C ARG A 379 -2.84 13.81 -11.33
N ILE A 380 -3.77 13.55 -10.42
CA ILE A 380 -4.74 12.44 -10.54
C ILE A 380 -5.68 12.70 -11.73
N CYS A 381 -6.24 13.91 -11.84
CA CYS A 381 -7.11 14.30 -12.94
C CYS A 381 -6.41 14.14 -14.31
N VAL A 382 -5.17 14.64 -14.44
CA VAL A 382 -4.35 14.51 -15.65
C VAL A 382 -4.14 13.04 -16.02
N ASN A 383 -3.92 12.16 -15.04
CA ASN A 383 -3.77 10.72 -15.30
C ASN A 383 -5.09 10.10 -15.79
N LEU A 384 -6.21 10.40 -15.14
CA LEU A 384 -7.54 9.89 -15.52
C LEU A 384 -7.97 10.36 -16.92
N LEU A 385 -7.74 11.64 -17.25
CA LEU A 385 -8.00 12.19 -18.59
C LEU A 385 -7.14 11.49 -19.65
N GLY A 386 -5.87 11.24 -19.36
CA GLY A 386 -4.99 10.50 -20.25
C GLY A 386 -5.46 9.05 -20.48
N ILE A 387 -6.00 8.39 -19.45
CA ILE A 387 -6.60 7.05 -19.57
C ILE A 387 -7.84 7.11 -20.46
N ALA A 388 -8.75 8.04 -20.21
CA ALA A 388 -9.97 8.22 -21.00
C ALA A 388 -9.66 8.51 -22.48
N GLY A 389 -8.66 9.34 -22.75
CA GLY A 389 -8.20 9.62 -24.11
C GLY A 389 -7.70 8.35 -24.83
N ARG A 390 -6.88 7.53 -24.16
CA ARG A 390 -6.39 6.26 -24.73
C ARG A 390 -7.50 5.25 -24.96
N GLU A 391 -8.49 5.17 -24.06
CA GLU A 391 -9.63 4.27 -24.20
C GLU A 391 -10.48 4.63 -25.43
N LEU A 392 -10.72 5.93 -25.63
CA LEU A 392 -11.42 6.42 -26.83
C LEU A 392 -10.64 6.15 -28.11
N SER A 393 -9.32 6.34 -28.11
CA SER A 393 -8.48 6.02 -29.26
C SER A 393 -8.36 4.53 -29.53
N ALA A 394 -8.43 3.70 -28.49
CA ALA A 394 -8.35 2.26 -28.63
C ALA A 394 -9.56 1.69 -29.38
N GLY A 395 -10.74 2.29 -29.23
CA GLY A 395 -11.99 1.75 -29.75
C GLY A 395 -12.39 0.45 -29.04
N ASP A 396 -13.27 -0.34 -29.65
CA ASP A 396 -13.67 -1.63 -29.10
C ASP A 396 -12.61 -2.71 -29.37
N ARG A 397 -11.52 -2.71 -28.57
CA ARG A 397 -10.49 -3.76 -28.60
C ARG A 397 -10.89 -5.02 -27.84
N THR A 398 -12.16 -5.18 -27.48
CA THR A 398 -12.64 -6.39 -26.79
C THR A 398 -12.88 -7.56 -27.74
N GLY A 399 -12.85 -7.33 -29.06
CA GLY A 399 -13.06 -8.36 -30.08
C GLY A 399 -12.14 -9.58 -29.93
N GLU A 400 -10.84 -9.37 -29.80
CA GLU A 400 -9.86 -10.47 -29.63
C GLU A 400 -10.12 -11.26 -28.33
N VAL A 401 -10.40 -10.58 -27.22
CA VAL A 401 -10.73 -11.23 -25.94
C VAL A 401 -12.03 -12.03 -26.07
N THR A 402 -13.02 -11.50 -26.79
CA THR A 402 -14.30 -12.17 -27.04
C THR A 402 -14.14 -13.42 -27.90
N GLU A 403 -13.30 -13.37 -28.94
CA GLU A 403 -12.97 -14.52 -29.77
C GLU A 403 -12.24 -15.61 -28.99
N LEU A 404 -11.26 -15.24 -28.16
CA LEU A 404 -10.52 -16.16 -27.30
C LEU A 404 -11.43 -16.78 -26.20
N LEU A 405 -12.36 -16.02 -25.64
CA LEU A 405 -13.38 -16.54 -24.72
C LEU A 405 -14.28 -17.58 -25.42
N ALA A 406 -14.77 -17.26 -26.62
CA ALA A 406 -15.59 -18.18 -27.40
C ALA A 406 -14.85 -19.47 -27.77
N ALA A 407 -13.54 -19.39 -28.08
CA ALA A 407 -12.71 -20.55 -28.38
C ALA A 407 -12.53 -21.50 -27.18
N LEU A 408 -12.71 -21.02 -25.95
CA LEU A 408 -12.68 -21.80 -24.71
C LEU A 408 -14.07 -22.17 -24.19
N ASP A 409 -15.12 -21.96 -25.00
CA ASP A 409 -16.52 -22.12 -24.62
C ASP A 409 -16.90 -21.31 -23.37
N CYS A 410 -16.22 -20.18 -23.12
CA CYS A 410 -16.47 -19.29 -21.99
C CYS A 410 -17.34 -18.11 -22.41
N THR A 411 -18.38 -17.78 -21.62
CA THR A 411 -19.27 -16.65 -21.96
C THR A 411 -18.72 -15.30 -21.49
N SER A 412 -17.77 -15.30 -20.55
CA SER A 412 -17.18 -14.08 -19.96
C SER A 412 -15.90 -14.41 -19.20
N GLU A 413 -15.13 -13.38 -18.84
CA GLU A 413 -14.00 -13.55 -17.90
C GLU A 413 -14.45 -14.11 -16.54
N ALA A 414 -15.68 -13.79 -16.09
CA ALA A 414 -16.25 -14.34 -14.86
C ALA A 414 -16.50 -15.86 -14.96
N ASP A 415 -17.05 -16.35 -16.08
CA ASP A 415 -17.22 -17.79 -16.35
C ASP A 415 -15.86 -18.49 -16.40
N LEU A 416 -14.86 -17.89 -17.05
CA LEU A 416 -13.49 -18.43 -17.04
C LEU A 416 -12.91 -18.51 -15.63
N ALA A 417 -13.05 -17.45 -14.82
CA ALA A 417 -12.60 -17.45 -13.43
C ALA A 417 -13.24 -18.59 -12.63
N ASP A 418 -14.55 -18.79 -12.75
CA ASP A 418 -15.26 -19.88 -12.09
C ASP A 418 -14.79 -21.27 -12.55
N ARG A 419 -14.49 -21.44 -13.84
CA ARG A 419 -13.94 -22.70 -14.37
C ARG A 419 -12.52 -22.97 -13.86
N ILE A 420 -11.67 -21.94 -13.75
CA ILE A 420 -10.34 -22.07 -13.13
C ILE A 420 -10.49 -22.46 -11.66
N ARG A 421 -11.35 -21.75 -10.92
CA ARG A 421 -11.62 -21.97 -9.49
C ARG A 421 -12.07 -23.41 -9.21
N THR A 422 -13.02 -23.91 -9.99
CA THR A 422 -13.54 -25.29 -9.85
C THR A 422 -12.60 -26.36 -10.39
N GLY A 423 -11.56 -25.96 -11.13
CA GLY A 423 -10.66 -26.89 -11.82
C GLY A 423 -11.25 -27.55 -13.07
N ALA A 424 -12.38 -27.03 -13.57
CA ALA A 424 -12.93 -27.43 -14.85
C ALA A 424 -11.98 -27.10 -16.01
N VAL A 425 -11.18 -26.05 -15.84
CA VAL A 425 -10.13 -25.64 -16.78
C VAL A 425 -8.83 -25.42 -15.99
N SER A 426 -7.70 -25.88 -16.56
CA SER A 426 -6.38 -25.67 -15.96
C SER A 426 -5.85 -24.27 -16.30
N TYR A 427 -5.34 -23.56 -15.31
CA TYR A 427 -4.65 -22.28 -15.54
C TYR A 427 -3.30 -22.46 -16.28
N ALA A 428 -2.77 -23.68 -16.33
CA ALA A 428 -1.56 -23.99 -17.08
C ALA A 428 -1.81 -24.21 -18.58
N ASP A 429 -3.07 -24.33 -19.01
CA ASP A 429 -3.43 -24.46 -20.42
C ASP A 429 -2.99 -23.20 -21.20
N THR A 430 -2.29 -23.40 -22.31
CA THR A 430 -1.75 -22.31 -23.12
C THR A 430 -2.84 -21.38 -23.66
N ALA A 431 -4.01 -21.89 -24.06
CA ALA A 431 -5.09 -21.05 -24.55
C ALA A 431 -5.69 -20.19 -23.42
N VAL A 432 -5.74 -20.72 -22.19
CA VAL A 432 -6.18 -19.98 -21.01
C VAL A 432 -5.17 -18.90 -20.65
N ARG A 433 -3.87 -19.22 -20.62
CA ARG A 433 -2.80 -18.25 -20.36
C ARG A 433 -2.78 -17.13 -21.40
N GLN A 434 -2.94 -17.49 -22.68
CA GLN A 434 -3.04 -16.52 -23.77
C GLN A 434 -4.23 -15.58 -23.57
N LEU A 435 -5.43 -16.10 -23.33
CA LEU A 435 -6.63 -15.29 -23.10
C LEU A 435 -6.46 -14.32 -21.92
N ILE A 436 -5.99 -14.81 -20.77
CA ILE A 436 -5.80 -13.97 -19.57
C ILE A 436 -4.75 -12.90 -19.85
N SER A 437 -3.63 -13.27 -20.48
CA SER A 437 -2.57 -12.32 -20.88
C SER A 437 -3.11 -11.26 -21.84
N THR A 438 -3.90 -11.63 -22.85
CA THR A 438 -4.52 -10.70 -23.80
C THR A 438 -5.44 -9.72 -23.08
N ALA A 439 -6.32 -10.21 -22.21
CA ALA A 439 -7.27 -9.38 -21.49
C ALA A 439 -6.55 -8.36 -20.59
N VAL A 440 -5.57 -8.81 -19.81
CA VAL A 440 -4.79 -7.97 -18.90
C VAL A 440 -3.94 -6.95 -19.67
N LEU A 441 -3.22 -7.36 -20.72
CA LEU A 441 -2.37 -6.47 -21.51
C LEU A 441 -3.20 -5.43 -22.28
N THR A 442 -4.37 -5.80 -22.79
CA THR A 442 -5.30 -4.87 -23.45
C THR A 442 -5.76 -3.79 -22.47
N ARG A 443 -6.18 -4.16 -21.25
CA ARG A 443 -6.51 -3.19 -20.19
C ARG A 443 -5.31 -2.33 -19.81
N LEU A 444 -4.13 -2.94 -19.64
CA LEU A 444 -2.93 -2.25 -19.16
C LEU A 444 -2.40 -1.23 -20.16
N ARG A 445 -2.45 -1.52 -21.47
CA ARG A 445 -2.02 -0.58 -22.52
C ARG A 445 -2.86 0.70 -22.52
N VAL A 446 -4.13 0.61 -22.13
CA VAL A 446 -5.01 1.77 -21.94
C VAL A 446 -4.74 2.44 -20.59
N ALA A 447 -4.70 1.68 -19.50
CA ALA A 447 -4.53 2.25 -18.16
C ALA A 447 -3.14 2.89 -17.95
N ASN A 448 -2.07 2.15 -18.22
CA ASN A 448 -0.70 2.59 -18.02
C ASN A 448 0.28 1.83 -18.93
N PRO A 449 0.45 2.25 -20.20
CA PRO A 449 1.30 1.54 -21.16
C PRO A 449 2.78 1.49 -20.76
N ARG A 450 3.22 2.37 -19.86
CA ARG A 450 4.60 2.41 -19.37
C ARG A 450 4.89 1.32 -18.32
N HIS A 451 3.85 0.67 -17.79
CA HIS A 451 3.98 -0.41 -16.79
C HIS A 451 4.37 -1.75 -17.40
N VAL A 452 4.18 -1.94 -18.71
CA VAL A 452 4.63 -3.15 -19.42
C VAL A 452 6.16 -3.15 -19.44
N LEU A 453 6.78 -4.25 -18.98
CA LEU A 453 8.23 -4.39 -19.04
C LEU A 453 8.72 -4.34 -20.49
N ARG A 454 9.84 -3.65 -20.72
CA ARG A 454 10.48 -3.66 -22.03
C ARG A 454 11.19 -5.01 -22.21
N PRO A 455 11.37 -5.51 -23.45
CA PRO A 455 12.08 -6.78 -23.72
C PRO A 455 13.52 -6.88 -23.17
N SER A 456 14.10 -5.77 -22.71
CA SER A 456 15.42 -5.71 -22.06
C SER A 456 15.35 -5.84 -20.53
N GLN A 457 14.17 -6.07 -19.95
CA GLN A 457 13.89 -6.13 -18.50
C GLN A 457 13.22 -7.46 -18.08
N THR A 458 13.01 -8.37 -19.04
CA THR A 458 12.66 -9.79 -18.84
C THR A 458 13.92 -10.62 -18.96
#